data_AF-A0A5N7DR83-F1
#
_entry.id   AF-A0A5N7DR83-F1
#
_cell.length_a   1.000
_cell.length_b   1.000
_cell.length_c   1.000
_cell.angle_alpha   90.00
_cell.angle_beta   90.00
_cell.angle_gamma   90.00
#
_symmetry.space_group_name_H-M   'P 1'
#
loop_
_entity.id
_entity.type
_entity.pdbx_description
1 polymer ?
#
loop_
_entity_poly.entity_id
_entity_poly.type
_entity_poly.pdbx_seq_one_letter_code
_entity_poly.pdbx_strand_id
1 'polypeptide(L)'
;MVKTDEHMGKIKKKLYDEAAGKKAAAEARKQRDLKKFGKQVQVAKLQQRAKEKRETLEKINDLKKKRKANPSGPTDNDNDMFDIAIDNSESKGRKRGREDGGGPNLKRQKKNEKYGFGGKKRHAKSGDAMSSGDLRSFSVKKMKGGAKRPGKSKRAAAKGRA
;
A
#
# COMPACT_ATOMS: atom_id res chain seq x y z
N MET A 1 12.32 -30.65 52.39
CA MET A 1 12.84 -29.28 52.13
C MET A 1 12.04 -28.31 52.98
N VAL A 2 12.62 -27.19 53.44
CA VAL A 2 11.94 -26.23 54.34
C VAL A 2 10.73 -25.54 53.68
N LYS A 3 10.71 -25.44 52.35
CA LYS A 3 9.58 -24.93 51.56
C LYS A 3 8.90 -26.08 50.83
N THR A 4 7.56 -26.07 50.81
CA THR A 4 6.76 -27.02 50.03
C THR A 4 6.84 -26.72 48.54
N ASP A 5 6.68 -27.73 47.69
CA ASP A 5 6.77 -27.57 46.23
C ASP A 5 5.72 -26.60 45.68
N GLU A 6 4.52 -26.58 46.27
CA GLU A 6 3.48 -25.61 45.95
C GLU A 6 3.93 -24.16 46.20
N HIS A 7 4.63 -23.94 47.32
CA HIS A 7 5.19 -22.64 47.67
C HIS A 7 6.30 -22.23 46.68
N MET A 8 7.17 -23.16 46.30
CA MET A 8 8.18 -22.93 45.26
C MET A 8 7.54 -22.65 43.88
N GLY A 9 6.43 -23.31 43.56
CA GLY A 9 5.62 -23.03 42.38
C GLY A 9 5.06 -21.60 42.37
N LYS A 10 4.57 -21.11 43.52
CA LYS A 10 4.11 -19.71 43.67
C LYS A 10 5.25 -18.71 43.50
N ILE A 11 6.44 -18.98 44.04
CA ILE A 11 7.62 -18.12 43.86
C ILE A 11 8.01 -18.08 42.38
N LYS A 12 8.08 -19.24 41.72
CA LYS A 12 8.44 -19.31 40.29
C LYS A 12 7.45 -18.53 39.42
N LYS A 13 6.14 -18.63 39.69
CA LYS A 13 5.11 -17.84 39.01
C LYS A 13 5.33 -16.34 39.18
N LYS A 14 5.55 -15.86 40.42
CA LYS A 14 5.83 -14.44 40.68
C LYS A 14 7.06 -13.93 39.92
N LEU A 15 8.13 -14.71 39.88
CA LEU A 15 9.34 -14.35 39.13
C LEU A 15 9.08 -14.23 37.62
N TYR A 16 8.26 -15.11 37.04
CA TYR A 16 7.85 -15.01 35.65
C TYR A 16 6.95 -13.79 35.40
N ASP A 17 5.99 -13.53 36.28
CA ASP A 17 5.08 -12.39 36.17
C ASP A 17 5.84 -11.06 36.25
N GLU A 18 6.82 -10.94 37.14
CA GLU A 18 7.71 -9.77 37.22
C GLU A 18 8.56 -9.60 35.96
N ALA A 19 9.13 -10.69 35.44
CA ALA A 19 9.91 -10.65 34.20
C ALA A 19 9.02 -10.27 33.00
N ALA A 20 7.80 -10.78 32.93
CA ALA A 20 6.82 -10.44 31.90
C ALA A 20 6.39 -8.97 32.02
N GLY A 21 6.14 -8.48 33.24
CA GLY A 21 5.79 -7.08 33.50
C GLY A 21 6.89 -6.10 33.05
N LYS A 22 8.16 -6.41 33.33
CA LYS A 22 9.31 -5.62 32.86
C LYS A 22 9.40 -5.58 31.33
N LYS A 23 9.18 -6.72 30.67
CA LYS A 23 9.17 -6.80 29.19
C LYS A 23 8.01 -5.99 28.60
N ALA A 24 6.80 -6.14 29.15
CA ALA A 24 5.62 -5.40 28.70
C ALA A 24 5.80 -3.88 28.85
N ALA A 25 6.39 -3.42 29.96
CA ALA A 25 6.70 -2.01 30.15
C ALA A 25 7.71 -1.47 29.12
N ALA A 26 8.75 -2.25 28.79
CA ALA A 26 9.72 -1.89 27.77
C ALA A 26 9.09 -1.84 26.37
N GLU A 27 8.24 -2.81 26.03
CA GLU A 27 7.51 -2.82 24.77
C GLU A 27 6.52 -1.66 24.67
N ALA A 28 5.83 -1.31 25.76
CA ALA A 28 4.94 -0.16 25.80
C ALA A 28 5.70 1.15 25.56
N ARG A 29 6.89 1.32 26.15
CA ARG A 29 7.77 2.48 25.87
C ARG A 29 8.17 2.51 24.39
N LYS A 30 8.65 1.39 23.85
CA LYS A 30 9.01 1.27 22.43
C LYS A 30 7.83 1.60 21.51
N GLN A 31 6.63 1.12 21.82
CA GLN A 31 5.42 1.45 21.03
C GLN A 31 5.06 2.94 21.11
N ARG A 32 5.24 3.58 22.26
CA ARG A 32 5.05 5.03 22.39
C ARG A 32 6.04 5.79 21.51
N ASP A 33 7.30 5.41 21.52
CA ASP A 33 8.33 6.05 20.68
C ASP A 33 8.08 5.82 19.20
N LEU A 34 7.67 4.61 18.80
CA LEU A 34 7.26 4.32 17.43
C LEU A 34 6.06 5.15 16.99
N LYS A 35 5.08 5.40 17.87
CA LYS A 35 3.93 6.26 17.57
C LYS A 35 4.32 7.74 17.51
N LYS A 36 5.18 8.19 18.44
CA LYS A 36 5.63 9.59 18.53
C LYS A 36 6.53 9.98 17.37
N PHE A 37 7.51 9.14 17.05
CA PHE A 37 8.56 9.45 16.09
C PHE A 37 8.40 8.72 14.75
N GLY A 38 7.42 7.82 14.59
CA GLY A 38 7.26 7.00 13.39
C GLY A 38 7.18 7.79 12.09
N LYS A 39 6.45 8.92 12.08
CA LYS A 39 6.38 9.81 10.90
C LYS A 39 7.72 10.52 10.64
N GLN A 40 8.39 10.99 11.69
CA GLN A 40 9.70 11.64 11.55
C GLN A 40 10.74 10.67 10.99
N VAL A 41 10.75 9.42 11.48
CA VAL A 41 11.62 8.34 10.96
C VAL A 41 11.30 8.04 9.50
N GLN A 42 10.02 7.99 9.11
CA GLN A 42 9.65 7.78 7.70
C GLN A 42 10.17 8.90 6.79
N VAL A 43 9.99 10.16 7.19
CA VAL A 43 10.46 11.32 6.42
C VAL A 43 11.99 11.34 6.35
N ALA A 44 12.67 11.17 7.49
CA ALA A 44 14.13 11.13 7.55
C ALA A 44 14.69 10.00 6.66
N LYS A 45 14.07 8.82 6.66
CA LYS A 45 14.48 7.70 5.80
C LYS A 45 14.28 7.99 4.31
N LEU A 46 13.20 8.67 3.94
CA LEU A 46 12.97 9.09 2.55
C LEU A 46 14.00 10.15 2.11
N GLN A 47 14.28 11.13 2.97
CA GLN A 47 15.29 12.14 2.72
C GLN A 47 16.69 11.53 2.60
N GLN A 48 17.05 10.60 3.49
CA GLN A 48 18.32 9.88 3.43
C GLN A 48 18.45 9.11 2.11
N ARG A 49 17.43 8.35 1.70
CA ARG A 49 17.43 7.65 0.41
C ARG A 49 17.55 8.60 -0.78
N ALA A 50 16.92 9.77 -0.72
CA ALA A 50 17.01 10.77 -1.78
C ALA A 50 18.43 11.37 -1.85
N LYS A 51 19.05 11.64 -0.69
CA LYS A 51 20.45 12.08 -0.61
C LYS A 51 21.40 11.02 -1.16
N GLU A 52 21.26 9.76 -0.73
CA GLU A 52 22.05 8.64 -1.24
C GLU A 52 21.93 8.51 -2.77
N LYS A 53 20.72 8.62 -3.33
CA LYS A 53 20.51 8.61 -4.78
C LYS A 53 21.15 9.81 -5.49
N ARG A 54 21.12 10.99 -4.87
CA ARG A 54 21.74 12.18 -5.45
C ARG A 54 23.26 12.06 -5.46
N GLU A 55 23.85 11.62 -4.35
CA GLU A 55 25.30 11.41 -4.22
C GLU A 55 25.80 10.34 -5.19
N THR A 56 25.03 9.26 -5.43
CA THR A 56 25.42 8.25 -6.42
C THR A 56 25.34 8.79 -7.85
N LEU A 57 24.32 9.59 -8.18
CA LEU A 57 24.22 10.23 -9.49
C LEU A 57 25.34 11.27 -9.71
N GLU A 58 25.69 12.05 -8.69
CA GLU A 58 26.81 13.00 -8.75
C GLU A 58 28.13 12.24 -9.00
N LYS A 59 28.41 11.15 -8.28
CA LYS A 59 29.59 10.30 -8.53
C LYS A 59 29.61 9.73 -9.94
N ILE A 60 28.47 9.26 -10.47
CA ILE A 60 28.37 8.77 -11.85
C ILE A 60 28.64 9.89 -12.85
N ASN A 61 28.09 11.08 -12.62
CA ASN A 61 28.30 12.22 -13.50
C ASN A 61 29.75 12.69 -13.47
N ASP A 62 30.40 12.70 -12.31
CA ASP A 62 31.82 13.00 -12.18
C ASP A 62 32.70 11.99 -12.92
N LEU A 63 32.37 10.69 -12.83
CA LEU A 63 33.04 9.65 -13.61
C LEU A 63 32.82 9.82 -15.12
N LYS A 64 31.59 10.13 -15.55
CA LYS A 64 31.29 10.44 -16.96
C LYS A 64 32.04 11.67 -17.45
N LYS A 65 32.14 12.72 -16.62
CA LYS A 65 32.90 13.95 -16.93
C LYS A 65 34.40 13.66 -17.02
N LYS A 66 34.97 12.89 -16.09
CA LYS A 66 36.38 12.46 -16.14
C LYS A 66 36.67 11.61 -17.38
N ARG A 67 35.77 10.68 -17.74
CA ARG A 67 35.88 9.88 -18.97
C ARG A 67 35.85 10.77 -20.21
N LYS A 68 34.95 11.75 -20.28
CA LYS A 68 34.88 12.71 -21.39
C LYS A 68 36.11 13.63 -21.47
N ALA A 69 36.69 14.01 -20.34
CA ALA A 69 37.86 14.89 -20.29
C ALA A 69 39.18 14.16 -20.64
N ASN A 70 39.24 12.83 -20.51
CA ASN A 70 40.38 12.00 -20.90
C ASN A 70 39.94 10.94 -21.95
N PRO A 71 39.85 11.31 -23.24
CA PRO A 71 39.55 10.36 -24.32
C PRO A 71 40.72 9.41 -24.66
N SER A 72 41.83 9.46 -23.93
CA SER A 72 43.03 8.62 -24.18
C SER A 72 42.99 7.25 -23.48
N GLY A 73 41.87 6.89 -22.83
CA GLY A 73 41.67 5.56 -22.23
C GLY A 73 41.14 4.55 -23.26
N PRO A 74 41.66 3.31 -23.33
CA PRO A 74 41.36 2.37 -24.41
C PRO A 74 39.98 1.70 -24.23
N THR A 75 38.87 2.44 -24.38
CA THR A 75 37.51 1.87 -24.32
C THR A 75 36.47 2.62 -25.18
N ASP A 76 36.88 3.42 -26.16
CA ASP A 76 35.94 4.23 -26.96
C ASP A 76 35.17 3.44 -28.04
N ASN A 77 35.35 2.11 -28.15
CA ASN A 77 34.60 1.26 -29.08
C ASN A 77 33.44 0.46 -28.45
N ASP A 78 33.23 0.53 -27.14
CA ASP A 78 32.22 -0.32 -26.48
C ASP A 78 30.81 0.31 -26.43
N ASN A 79 30.66 1.62 -26.67
CA ASN A 79 29.33 2.24 -26.67
C ASN A 79 28.60 2.06 -28.03
N ASP A 80 29.34 1.82 -29.12
CA ASP A 80 28.78 1.54 -30.45
C ASP A 80 28.53 0.02 -30.67
N MET A 81 29.08 -0.83 -29.80
CA MET A 81 28.85 -2.30 -29.82
C MET A 81 27.49 -2.72 -29.24
N PHE A 82 26.75 -1.80 -28.61
CA PHE A 82 25.43 -2.08 -28.02
C PHE A 82 24.28 -1.28 -28.63
N ASP A 83 24.53 -0.51 -29.69
CA ASP A 83 23.46 0.07 -30.52
C ASP A 83 23.14 -0.87 -31.68
N ILE A 84 22.67 -2.08 -31.35
CA ILE A 84 22.08 -2.98 -32.34
C ILE A 84 20.74 -2.37 -32.72
N ALA A 85 20.72 -1.71 -33.87
CA ALA A 85 19.52 -1.27 -34.56
C ALA A 85 18.51 -2.43 -34.62
N ILE A 86 17.46 -2.35 -33.80
CA ILE A 86 16.24 -3.13 -34.00
C ILE A 86 15.51 -2.45 -35.17
N ASP A 87 16.01 -2.68 -36.38
CA ASP A 87 15.30 -2.35 -37.60
C ASP A 87 15.31 -3.58 -38.53
N ASN A 88 14.11 -4.03 -38.86
CA ASN A 88 13.78 -4.96 -39.96
C ASN A 88 14.27 -6.42 -39.90
N SER A 89 13.82 -7.20 -38.91
CA SER A 89 13.61 -8.65 -39.12
C SER A 89 12.12 -8.98 -39.12
N GLU A 90 11.55 -8.94 -40.31
CA GLU A 90 10.17 -9.26 -40.64
C GLU A 90 9.84 -10.73 -40.30
N SER A 91 9.33 -11.00 -39.10
CA SER A 91 8.77 -12.32 -38.79
C SER A 91 7.34 -12.42 -39.32
N LYS A 92 7.21 -12.82 -40.59
CA LYS A 92 5.95 -13.36 -41.13
C LYS A 92 5.57 -14.59 -40.30
N GLY A 93 4.60 -14.45 -39.41
CA GLY A 93 4.17 -15.56 -38.57
C GLY A 93 2.94 -15.28 -37.71
N ARG A 94 1.76 -15.45 -38.32
CA ARG A 94 0.45 -15.73 -37.68
C ARG A 94 -0.32 -14.52 -37.15
N LYS A 95 -1.11 -13.97 -38.08
CA LYS A 95 -2.43 -13.35 -37.89
C LYS A 95 -3.18 -13.92 -36.66
N ARG A 96 -3.16 -13.19 -35.55
CA ARG A 96 -4.24 -13.20 -34.54
C ARG A 96 -4.62 -11.75 -34.29
N GLY A 97 -5.73 -11.37 -34.90
CA GLY A 97 -6.22 -10.01 -34.93
C GLY A 97 -6.48 -9.46 -33.55
N ARG A 98 -6.02 -8.23 -33.33
CA ARG A 98 -6.81 -7.14 -32.77
C ARG A 98 -6.04 -5.83 -32.97
N GLU A 99 -6.39 -5.16 -34.05
CA GLU A 99 -6.59 -3.70 -34.10
C GLU A 99 -5.68 -2.87 -33.18
N ASP A 100 -4.65 -2.33 -33.81
CA ASP A 100 -4.17 -0.95 -33.67
C ASP A 100 -5.07 -0.06 -32.78
N GLY A 101 -4.53 0.47 -31.68
CA GLY A 101 -5.24 1.40 -30.76
C GLY A 101 -5.73 0.83 -29.43
N GLY A 102 -5.37 -0.41 -29.06
CA GLY A 102 -5.81 -1.05 -27.83
C GLY A 102 -5.11 -0.55 -26.55
N GLY A 103 -5.54 0.58 -26.01
CA GLY A 103 -5.21 0.99 -24.64
C GLY A 103 -5.45 -0.15 -23.61
N PRO A 104 -4.89 -0.06 -22.39
CA PRO A 104 -4.99 -1.14 -21.41
C PRO A 104 -6.43 -1.62 -21.25
N ASN A 105 -6.65 -2.94 -21.23
CA ASN A 105 -7.97 -3.59 -21.08
C ASN A 105 -8.90 -2.78 -20.15
N LEU A 106 -10.19 -2.59 -20.51
CA LEU A 106 -11.17 -1.86 -19.68
C LEU A 106 -11.18 -2.32 -18.21
N LYS A 107 -10.93 -3.62 -17.95
CA LYS A 107 -10.78 -4.14 -16.58
C LYS A 107 -9.55 -3.57 -15.86
N ARG A 108 -8.44 -3.36 -16.57
CA ARG A 108 -7.21 -2.72 -16.09
C ARG A 108 -7.36 -1.21 -15.95
N GLN A 109 -8.02 -0.52 -16.89
CA GLN A 109 -8.35 0.90 -16.75
C GLN A 109 -9.17 1.18 -15.49
N LYS A 110 -10.28 0.46 -15.26
CA LYS A 110 -11.08 0.59 -14.04
C LYS A 110 -10.31 0.26 -12.76
N LYS A 111 -9.37 -0.69 -12.82
CA LYS A 111 -8.49 -1.01 -11.68
C LYS A 111 -7.44 0.09 -11.46
N ASN A 112 -6.93 0.70 -12.51
CA ASN A 112 -6.01 1.82 -12.42
C ASN A 112 -6.72 3.09 -11.91
N GLU A 113 -7.95 3.34 -12.34
CA GLU A 113 -8.79 4.42 -11.79
C GLU A 113 -9.13 4.19 -10.31
N LYS A 114 -9.34 2.94 -9.90
CA LYS A 114 -9.69 2.57 -8.52
C LYS A 114 -8.47 2.44 -7.59
N TYR A 115 -7.33 2.00 -8.10
CA TYR A 115 -6.18 1.57 -7.29
C TYR A 115 -4.81 2.08 -7.75
N GLY A 116 -4.73 2.76 -8.90
CA GLY A 116 -3.48 3.23 -9.52
C GLY A 116 -2.79 4.35 -8.76
N PHE A 117 -1.56 4.66 -9.18
CA PHE A 117 -0.68 5.60 -8.51
C PHE A 117 -0.98 7.02 -9.00
N GLY A 118 -1.78 7.78 -8.23
CA GLY A 118 -2.13 9.18 -8.51
C GLY A 118 -3.60 9.47 -8.82
N GLY A 119 -4.47 8.46 -8.97
CA GLY A 119 -5.92 8.60 -9.21
C GLY A 119 -6.77 8.07 -8.05
N LYS A 120 -7.71 8.91 -7.59
CA LYS A 120 -8.78 8.67 -6.56
C LYS A 120 -8.60 7.52 -5.56
N LYS A 121 -7.50 7.56 -4.79
CA LYS A 121 -7.50 7.13 -3.37
C LYS A 121 -7.65 8.30 -2.40
N ARG A 122 -8.14 9.43 -2.89
CA ARG A 122 -8.54 10.58 -2.09
C ARG A 122 -10.05 10.64 -2.13
N HIS A 123 -10.68 10.24 -1.04
CA HIS A 123 -12.00 10.72 -0.65
C HIS A 123 -13.28 10.10 -1.25
N ALA A 124 -13.20 9.02 -2.04
CA ALA A 124 -14.43 8.27 -2.40
C ALA A 124 -15.19 7.69 -1.19
N LYS A 125 -14.59 7.70 0.01
CA LYS A 125 -15.18 7.30 1.29
C LYS A 125 -15.00 8.34 2.41
N SER A 126 -14.51 9.55 2.11
CA SER A 126 -14.53 10.61 3.12
C SER A 126 -15.53 11.66 2.69
N GLY A 127 -16.43 12.03 3.60
CA GLY A 127 -17.36 13.10 3.33
C GLY A 127 -16.61 14.41 3.14
N ASP A 128 -16.87 15.08 2.02
CA ASP A 128 -16.49 16.48 1.83
C ASP A 128 -17.50 17.38 2.57
N ALA A 129 -17.18 18.66 2.77
CA ALA A 129 -18.08 19.61 3.47
C ALA A 129 -19.48 19.65 2.83
N MET A 130 -19.56 19.51 1.50
CA MET A 130 -20.82 19.38 0.77
C MET A 130 -21.57 18.06 1.08
N SER A 131 -20.85 16.95 1.27
CA SER A 131 -21.45 15.64 1.59
C SER A 131 -21.89 15.55 3.05
N SER A 132 -21.29 16.32 3.95
CA SER A 132 -21.65 16.34 5.38
C SER A 132 -22.82 17.30 5.67
N GLY A 133 -23.06 18.27 4.78
CA GLY A 133 -24.15 19.24 4.89
C GLY A 133 -25.42 18.88 4.09
N ASP A 134 -25.36 17.91 3.16
CA ASP A 134 -26.52 17.52 2.36
C ASP A 134 -27.46 16.57 3.10
N LEU A 135 -28.42 17.15 3.83
CA LEU A 135 -29.47 16.43 4.56
C LEU A 135 -30.72 16.14 3.70
N ARG A 136 -30.72 16.45 2.39
CA ARG A 136 -31.92 16.24 1.53
C ARG A 136 -32.30 14.77 1.42
N SER A 137 -31.31 13.88 1.53
CA SER A 137 -31.50 12.42 1.55
C SER A 137 -31.95 11.88 2.92
N PHE A 138 -31.83 12.68 3.99
CA PHE A 138 -32.19 12.30 5.34
C PHE A 138 -33.68 12.56 5.58
N SER A 139 -34.48 11.50 5.62
CA SER A 139 -35.91 11.57 5.96
C SER A 139 -36.20 10.77 7.21
N VAL A 140 -36.59 11.46 8.29
CA VAL A 140 -37.02 10.85 9.56
C VAL A 140 -38.19 9.89 9.35
N LYS A 141 -39.10 10.20 8.41
CA LYS A 141 -40.25 9.34 8.07
C LYS A 141 -39.81 8.01 7.45
N LYS A 142 -38.76 8.01 6.63
CA LYS A 142 -38.19 6.80 6.01
C LYS A 142 -37.34 5.98 7.01
N MET A 143 -36.62 6.65 7.91
CA MET A 143 -35.72 6.00 8.87
C MET A 143 -36.45 5.49 10.12
N LYS A 144 -37.50 6.18 10.57
CA LYS A 144 -38.32 5.79 11.73
C LYS A 144 -39.55 4.96 11.32
N GLY A 145 -39.91 4.99 10.03
CA GLY A 145 -40.90 4.12 9.42
C GLY A 145 -40.22 2.87 8.86
N GLY A 146 -39.82 1.93 9.73
CA GLY A 146 -39.39 0.62 9.29
C GLY A 146 -40.42 0.04 8.33
N ALA A 147 -39.99 -0.52 7.19
CA ALA A 147 -40.89 -1.09 6.20
C ALA A 147 -41.86 -2.04 6.92
N LYS A 148 -43.15 -1.67 6.97
CA LYS A 148 -44.20 -2.51 7.58
C LYS A 148 -44.23 -3.80 6.79
N ARG A 149 -43.51 -4.81 7.28
CA ARG A 149 -43.51 -6.15 6.72
C ARG A 149 -44.98 -6.59 6.67
N PRO A 150 -45.48 -7.12 5.54
CA PRO A 150 -46.84 -7.64 5.49
C PRO A 150 -47.03 -8.65 6.63
N GLY A 151 -48.18 -8.58 7.30
CA GLY A 151 -48.51 -9.44 8.45
C GLY A 151 -48.32 -10.92 8.15
N LYS A 152 -48.27 -11.75 9.19
CA LYS A 152 -48.01 -13.21 9.08
C LYS A 152 -48.98 -13.88 8.08
N SER A 153 -50.25 -13.45 8.05
CA SER A 153 -51.28 -13.91 7.11
C SER A 153 -50.93 -13.64 5.64
N LYS A 154 -50.57 -12.40 5.30
CA LYS A 154 -50.17 -12.02 3.94
C LYS A 154 -48.89 -12.73 3.47
N ARG A 155 -47.97 -13.03 4.40
CA ARG A 155 -46.74 -13.79 4.09
C ARG A 155 -47.01 -15.27 3.81
N ALA A 156 -47.94 -15.88 4.54
CA ALA A 156 -48.34 -17.26 4.28
C ALA A 156 -49.04 -17.39 2.91
N ALA A 157 -49.93 -16.45 2.59
CA ALA A 157 -50.61 -16.40 1.29
C ALA A 157 -49.65 -16.21 0.10
N ALA A 158 -48.62 -15.38 0.26
CA ALA A 158 -47.61 -15.16 -0.79
C ALA A 158 -46.70 -16.38 -1.02
N LYS A 159 -46.51 -17.24 0.00
CA LYS A 159 -45.67 -18.44 -0.12
C LYS A 159 -46.35 -19.58 -0.90
N GLY A 160 -47.68 -19.51 -1.07
CA GLY A 160 -48.46 -20.44 -1.89
C GLY A 160 -48.66 -19.97 -3.35
N ARG A 161 -48.05 -18.83 -3.73
CA ARG A 161 -47.99 -18.36 -5.12
C ARG A 161 -46.53 -18.39 -5.57
N ALA A 162 -46.01 -19.59 -5.78
CA ALA A 162 -44.81 -19.88 -6.53
C ALA A 162 -45.14 -21.03 -7.48
#